data_AF-A0A1Q9LMU6-F1
#
_entry.id   AF-A0A1Q9LMU6-F1
#
_cell.length_a   1.000
_cell.length_b   1.000
_cell.length_c   1.000
_cell.angle_alpha   90.00
_cell.angle_beta   90.00
_cell.angle_gamma   90.00
#
_symmetry.space_group_name_H-M   'P 1'
#
loop_
_entity.id
_entity.type
_entity.pdbx_description
1 polymer ?
#
loop_
_entity_poly.entity_id
_entity_poly.type
_entity_poly.pdbx_seq_one_letter_code
_entity_poly.pdbx_strand_id
1 'polypeptide(L)'
;MPTQHTRLLALAGAVSDGWLVVAREALAAGDAERLTSLFDALAAATPAAAAVPDFAAGAAEHSAADRAVVALAAELPITACWRVLRGGTDAVHLVQADEAADLPAVTAAVQAALEAAGEAAPRAEVFGPTTALPAYHEAALLAATLLWSAEPAVGVRIARTFDGATPDGGPFFAATRELVVDVDERQRLLDFLGGGEVVAPLPGTLRDLIAPVSGAVPVDLRSDGEWVWSDAARYYLDRHMVAPDPELARHAAERPGPARLSHLDRHRVRAALAPAAEGGPLWRAS
;
A
#
# COMPACT_ATOMS: atom_id res chain seq x y z
N MET A 1 20.53 -7.17 8.81
CA MET A 1 21.16 -7.69 7.57
C MET A 1 20.05 -8.27 6.70
N PRO A 2 20.05 -8.01 5.38
CA PRO A 2 19.01 -8.56 4.49
C PRO A 2 19.10 -10.08 4.44
N THR A 3 17.96 -10.76 4.43
CA THR A 3 17.90 -12.24 4.27
C THR A 3 18.26 -12.63 2.84
N GLN A 4 18.57 -13.91 2.60
CA GLN A 4 18.78 -14.42 1.24
C GLN A 4 17.54 -14.21 0.36
N HIS A 5 16.35 -14.37 0.92
CA HIS A 5 15.08 -14.08 0.24
C HIS A 5 14.99 -12.61 -0.21
N THR A 6 15.23 -11.67 0.70
CA THR A 6 15.21 -10.23 0.38
C THR A 6 16.29 -9.85 -0.65
N ARG A 7 17.45 -10.53 -0.62
CA ARG A 7 18.49 -10.34 -1.65
C ARG A 7 18.02 -10.81 -3.03
N LEU A 8 17.31 -11.94 -3.13
CA LEU A 8 16.74 -12.40 -4.40
C LEU A 8 15.58 -11.52 -4.87
N LEU A 9 14.75 -11.00 -3.97
CA LEU A 9 13.73 -10.00 -4.31
C LEU A 9 14.38 -8.76 -4.95
N ALA A 10 15.47 -8.25 -4.38
CA ALA A 10 16.15 -7.06 -4.90
C ALA A 10 16.72 -7.22 -6.33
N LEU A 11 16.81 -8.45 -6.85
CA LEU A 11 17.29 -8.75 -8.20
C LEU A 11 16.14 -8.82 -9.24
N ALA A 12 14.87 -8.77 -8.81
CA ALA A 12 13.72 -8.85 -9.72
C ALA A 12 13.78 -7.74 -10.78
N GLY A 13 13.61 -8.12 -12.05
CA GLY A 13 13.70 -7.22 -13.20
C GLY A 13 15.12 -6.75 -13.57
N ALA A 14 16.14 -7.02 -12.75
CA ALA A 14 17.53 -6.69 -13.05
C ALA A 14 18.29 -7.85 -13.74
N VAL A 15 17.83 -9.08 -13.55
CA VAL A 15 18.41 -10.30 -14.13
C VAL A 15 17.34 -11.13 -14.85
N SER A 16 17.76 -12.20 -15.54
CA SER A 16 16.83 -13.12 -16.20
C SER A 16 15.85 -13.77 -15.21
N ASP A 17 14.56 -13.77 -15.55
CA ASP A 17 13.52 -14.42 -14.73
C ASP A 17 13.83 -15.91 -14.51
N GLY A 18 14.32 -16.63 -15.53
CA GLY A 18 14.66 -18.05 -15.40
C GLY A 18 15.81 -18.30 -14.41
N TRP A 19 16.78 -17.39 -14.33
CA TRP A 19 17.84 -17.48 -13.33
C TRP A 19 17.32 -17.23 -11.91
N LEU A 20 16.36 -16.30 -11.75
CA LEU A 20 15.71 -16.07 -10.46
C LEU A 20 14.84 -17.24 -10.03
N VAL A 21 14.15 -17.90 -10.96
CA VAL A 21 13.39 -19.14 -10.67
C VAL A 21 14.32 -20.17 -10.06
N VAL A 22 15.43 -20.48 -10.74
CA VAL A 22 16.41 -21.47 -10.25
C VAL A 22 17.02 -21.09 -8.89
N ALA A 23 17.30 -19.80 -8.66
CA ALA A 23 17.83 -19.35 -7.37
C ALA A 23 16.80 -19.43 -6.23
N ARG A 24 15.53 -19.14 -6.51
CA ARG A 24 14.43 -19.23 -5.55
C ARG A 24 14.14 -20.69 -5.19
N GLU A 25 14.16 -21.59 -6.16
CA GLU A 25 14.09 -23.04 -5.92
C GLU A 25 15.23 -23.54 -5.05
N ALA A 26 16.47 -23.17 -5.36
CA ALA A 26 17.63 -23.57 -4.56
C ALA A 26 17.52 -23.06 -3.11
N LEU A 27 17.04 -21.82 -2.91
CA LEU A 27 16.79 -21.26 -1.59
C LEU A 27 15.69 -22.04 -0.85
N ALA A 28 14.57 -22.33 -1.50
CA ALA A 28 13.47 -23.09 -0.89
C ALA A 28 13.88 -24.53 -0.53
N ALA A 29 14.77 -25.14 -1.31
CA ALA A 29 15.33 -26.46 -1.03
C ALA A 29 16.41 -26.47 0.06
N GLY A 30 16.87 -25.29 0.52
CA GLY A 30 17.98 -25.17 1.47
C GLY A 30 19.35 -25.53 0.89
N ASP A 31 19.50 -25.50 -0.43
CA ASP A 31 20.76 -25.82 -1.13
C ASP A 31 21.73 -24.63 -1.09
N ALA A 32 22.42 -24.49 0.04
CA ALA A 32 23.29 -23.34 0.32
C ALA A 32 24.50 -23.22 -0.63
N GLU A 33 25.05 -24.35 -1.08
CA GLU A 33 26.20 -24.37 -2.00
C GLU A 33 25.78 -23.84 -3.37
N ARG A 34 24.71 -24.42 -3.94
CA ARG A 34 24.18 -23.97 -5.23
C ARG A 34 23.72 -22.51 -5.17
N LEU A 35 23.06 -22.11 -4.08
CA LEU A 35 22.62 -20.74 -3.90
C LEU A 35 23.79 -19.76 -3.87
N THR A 36 24.92 -20.13 -3.25
CA THR A 36 26.13 -19.31 -3.24
C THR A 36 26.66 -19.11 -4.67
N SER A 37 26.82 -20.19 -5.44
CA SER A 37 27.25 -20.11 -6.84
C SER A 37 26.29 -19.28 -7.71
N LEU A 38 24.98 -19.40 -7.47
CA LEU A 38 23.98 -18.62 -8.18
C LEU A 38 24.07 -17.13 -7.82
N PHE A 39 24.30 -16.77 -6.56
CA PHE A 39 24.49 -15.37 -6.19
C PHE A 39 25.72 -14.74 -6.87
N ASP A 40 26.83 -15.47 -6.96
CA ASP A 40 28.03 -14.97 -7.63
C ASP A 40 27.78 -14.72 -9.13
N ALA A 41 27.09 -15.66 -9.79
CA ALA A 41 26.78 -15.54 -11.20
C ALA A 41 25.69 -14.48 -11.47
N LEU A 42 24.70 -14.34 -10.60
CA LEU A 42 23.70 -13.26 -10.65
C LEU A 42 24.34 -11.89 -10.44
N ALA A 43 25.29 -11.76 -9.51
CA ALA A 43 26.02 -10.51 -9.30
C ALA A 43 26.82 -10.11 -10.55
N ALA A 44 27.44 -11.07 -11.24
CA ALA A 44 28.15 -10.82 -12.50
C ALA A 44 27.20 -10.42 -13.66
N ALA A 45 25.95 -10.91 -13.64
CA ALA A 45 24.93 -10.62 -14.65
C ALA A 45 24.11 -9.35 -14.36
N THR A 46 24.17 -8.81 -13.13
CA THR A 46 23.36 -7.66 -12.72
C THR A 46 23.92 -6.37 -13.33
N PRO A 47 23.12 -5.60 -14.09
CA PRO A 47 23.59 -4.34 -14.64
C PRO A 47 23.82 -3.31 -13.53
N ALA A 48 24.80 -2.42 -13.73
CA ALA A 48 25.14 -1.37 -12.77
C ALA A 48 23.96 -0.41 -12.44
N ALA A 49 23.02 -0.26 -13.38
CA ALA A 49 21.77 0.45 -13.18
C ALA A 49 20.63 -0.28 -13.91
N ALA A 50 19.76 -0.94 -13.16
CA ALA A 50 18.52 -1.49 -13.70
C ALA A 50 17.43 -0.41 -13.69
N ALA A 51 16.83 -0.14 -14.84
CA ALA A 51 15.65 0.73 -14.90
C ALA A 51 14.44 -0.01 -14.33
N VAL A 52 13.57 0.70 -13.59
CA VAL A 52 12.28 0.15 -13.18
C VAL A 52 11.43 -0.05 -14.44
N PRO A 53 10.95 -1.27 -14.72
CA PRO A 53 10.11 -1.52 -15.88
C PRO A 53 8.80 -0.74 -15.83
N ASP A 54 8.19 -0.54 -17.00
CA ASP A 54 6.81 -0.07 -17.05
C ASP A 54 5.86 -1.17 -16.58
N PHE A 55 4.88 -0.78 -15.76
CA PHE A 55 3.89 -1.67 -15.18
C PHE A 55 2.49 -1.15 -15.45
N ALA A 56 1.61 -2.05 -15.87
CA ALA A 56 0.21 -1.74 -16.15
C ALA A 56 -0.72 -2.72 -15.42
N ALA A 57 -1.94 -2.26 -15.15
CA ALA A 57 -2.99 -3.12 -14.63
C ALA A 57 -3.31 -4.24 -15.63
N GLY A 58 -3.57 -5.44 -15.13
CA GLY A 58 -4.04 -6.55 -15.95
C GLY A 58 -5.54 -6.44 -16.25
N ALA A 59 -6.03 -7.29 -17.16
CA ALA A 59 -7.47 -7.40 -17.45
C ALA A 59 -8.28 -7.74 -16.19
N ALA A 60 -9.49 -7.19 -16.02
CA ALA A 60 -10.29 -7.44 -14.82
C ALA A 60 -10.59 -8.93 -14.57
N GLU A 61 -10.66 -9.73 -15.63
CA GLU A 61 -10.89 -11.17 -15.54
C GLU A 61 -9.65 -11.93 -15.04
N HIS A 62 -9.89 -12.95 -14.22
CA HIS A 62 -8.84 -13.84 -13.76
C HIS A 62 -8.48 -14.86 -14.85
N SER A 63 -7.19 -14.95 -15.17
CA SER A 63 -6.62 -16.02 -15.98
C SER A 63 -6.58 -17.36 -15.23
N ALA A 64 -6.14 -18.43 -15.90
CA ALA A 64 -5.90 -19.72 -15.23
C ALA A 64 -4.78 -19.61 -14.19
N ALA A 65 -3.70 -18.88 -14.51
CA ALA A 65 -2.61 -18.58 -13.60
C ALA A 65 -3.09 -17.83 -12.35
N ASP A 66 -3.94 -16.81 -12.52
CA ASP A 66 -4.49 -16.04 -11.38
C ASP A 66 -5.31 -16.92 -10.44
N ARG A 67 -6.16 -17.79 -11.00
CA ARG A 67 -6.93 -18.73 -10.19
C ARG A 67 -6.04 -19.72 -9.45
N ALA A 68 -4.95 -20.18 -10.06
CA ALA A 68 -4.00 -21.08 -9.41
C ALA A 68 -3.32 -20.41 -8.21
N VAL A 69 -2.87 -19.16 -8.36
CA VAL A 69 -2.28 -18.39 -7.25
C VAL A 69 -3.29 -18.11 -6.14
N VAL A 70 -4.52 -17.72 -6.48
CA VAL A 70 -5.58 -17.48 -5.48
C VAL A 70 -5.95 -18.77 -4.74
N ALA A 71 -5.98 -19.92 -5.41
CA ALA A 71 -6.30 -21.20 -4.77
C ALA A 71 -5.29 -21.59 -3.68
N LEU A 72 -4.00 -21.24 -3.83
CA LEU A 72 -2.97 -21.49 -2.82
C LEU A 72 -3.26 -20.80 -1.48
N ALA A 73 -4.03 -19.72 -1.48
CA ALA A 73 -4.34 -18.99 -0.26
C ALA A 73 -5.23 -19.79 0.71
N ALA A 74 -5.86 -20.88 0.27
CA ALA A 74 -6.57 -21.80 1.15
C ALA A 74 -5.63 -22.74 1.93
N GLU A 75 -4.39 -22.93 1.47
CA GLU A 75 -3.46 -23.94 1.97
C GLU A 75 -2.19 -23.32 2.59
N LEU A 76 -1.82 -22.13 2.14
CA LEU A 76 -0.63 -21.41 2.56
C LEU A 76 -1.00 -20.15 3.35
N PRO A 77 -0.09 -19.65 4.21
CA PRO A 77 -0.30 -18.42 4.98
C PRO A 77 -0.19 -17.17 4.10
N ILE A 78 -0.98 -17.10 3.02
CA ILE A 78 -1.06 -15.96 2.11
C ILE A 78 -2.17 -15.04 2.60
N THR A 79 -1.87 -13.74 2.70
CA THR A 79 -2.82 -12.72 3.17
C THR A 79 -3.35 -11.84 2.04
N ALA A 80 -2.62 -11.72 0.92
CA ALA A 80 -3.11 -11.05 -0.29
C ALA A 80 -2.33 -11.45 -1.54
N CYS A 81 -3.01 -11.39 -2.69
CA CYS A 81 -2.46 -11.67 -4.01
C CYS A 81 -2.83 -10.55 -4.99
N TRP A 82 -1.87 -10.10 -5.76
CA TRP A 82 -2.08 -9.16 -6.87
C TRP A 82 -1.45 -9.69 -8.15
N ARG A 83 -1.91 -9.14 -9.28
CA ARG A 83 -1.27 -9.31 -10.59
C ARG A 83 -1.04 -7.95 -11.24
N VAL A 84 0.12 -7.79 -11.85
CA VAL A 84 0.48 -6.65 -12.69
C VAL A 84 1.08 -7.15 -14.01
N LEU A 85 1.00 -6.34 -15.06
CA LEU A 85 1.65 -6.62 -16.34
C LEU A 85 2.93 -5.79 -16.46
N ARG A 86 4.09 -6.45 -16.55
CA ARG A 86 5.38 -5.83 -16.86
C ARG A 86 5.51 -5.69 -18.38
N GLY A 87 5.85 -4.49 -18.85
CA GLY A 87 5.94 -4.19 -20.29
C GLY A 87 4.61 -4.40 -21.05
N GLY A 88 3.48 -4.42 -20.33
CA GLY A 88 2.14 -4.61 -20.89
C GLY A 88 1.75 -6.04 -21.25
N THR A 89 2.64 -7.04 -21.12
CA THR A 89 2.36 -8.43 -21.52
C THR A 89 2.75 -9.47 -20.47
N ASP A 90 3.85 -9.25 -19.76
CA ASP A 90 4.38 -10.24 -18.82
C ASP A 90 3.64 -10.16 -17.49
N ALA A 91 2.82 -11.16 -17.16
CA ALA A 91 2.19 -11.23 -15.84
C ALA A 91 3.25 -11.42 -14.75
N VAL A 92 3.14 -10.62 -13.69
CA VAL A 92 3.88 -10.73 -12.44
C VAL A 92 2.87 -10.84 -11.30
N HIS A 93 3.00 -11.89 -10.51
CA HIS A 93 2.17 -12.16 -9.34
C HIS A 93 2.90 -11.72 -8.09
N LEU A 94 2.33 -10.73 -7.42
CA LEU A 94 2.81 -10.22 -6.13
C LEU A 94 1.99 -10.92 -5.04
N VAL A 95 2.65 -11.49 -4.04
CA VAL A 95 2.00 -12.27 -2.98
C VAL A 95 2.50 -11.78 -1.63
N GLN A 96 1.57 -11.30 -0.81
CA GLN A 96 1.84 -10.99 0.58
C GLN A 96 1.56 -12.24 1.41
N ALA A 97 2.56 -12.76 2.09
CA ALA A 97 2.42 -13.83 3.07
C ALA A 97 2.39 -13.25 4.50
N ASP A 98 1.89 -14.03 5.45
CA ASP A 98 1.94 -13.70 6.88
C ASP A 98 3.38 -13.47 7.37
N GLU A 99 3.55 -12.69 8.44
CA GLU A 99 4.88 -12.35 9.00
C GLU A 99 5.69 -13.59 9.41
N ALA A 100 5.02 -14.66 9.86
CA ALA A 100 5.66 -15.91 10.27
C ALA A 100 5.86 -16.93 9.13
N ALA A 101 5.46 -16.58 7.90
CA ALA A 101 5.52 -17.51 6.77
C ALA A 101 6.96 -17.82 6.31
N ASP A 102 7.18 -19.05 5.86
CA ASP A 102 8.38 -19.43 5.11
C ASP A 102 8.29 -18.87 3.68
N LEU A 103 8.80 -17.64 3.50
CA LEU A 103 8.72 -16.93 2.22
C LEU A 103 9.36 -17.69 1.05
N PRO A 104 10.54 -18.33 1.19
CA PRO A 104 11.07 -19.24 0.17
C PRO A 104 10.12 -20.37 -0.23
N ALA A 105 9.54 -21.08 0.74
CA ALA A 105 8.62 -22.18 0.46
C ALA A 105 7.34 -21.70 -0.24
N VAL A 106 6.77 -20.58 0.21
CA VAL A 106 5.61 -19.96 -0.47
C VAL A 106 5.97 -19.54 -1.89
N THR A 107 7.17 -18.98 -2.10
CA THR A 107 7.64 -18.59 -3.44
C THR A 107 7.71 -19.79 -4.38
N ALA A 108 8.32 -20.90 -3.95
CA ALA A 108 8.41 -22.12 -4.74
C ALA A 108 7.02 -22.70 -5.07
N ALA A 109 6.10 -22.69 -4.11
CA ALA A 109 4.73 -23.17 -4.32
C ALA A 109 3.98 -22.32 -5.36
N VAL A 110 4.11 -20.99 -5.30
CA VAL A 110 3.49 -20.09 -6.27
C VAL A 110 4.11 -20.28 -7.66
N GLN A 111 5.44 -20.44 -7.76
CA GLN A 111 6.11 -20.72 -9.04
C GLN A 111 5.61 -22.02 -9.67
N ALA A 112 5.55 -23.11 -8.90
CA ALA A 112 5.05 -24.39 -9.37
C ALA A 112 3.58 -24.32 -9.83
N ALA A 113 2.73 -23.58 -9.11
CA ALA A 113 1.33 -23.39 -9.48
C ALA A 113 1.17 -22.61 -10.79
N LEU A 114 2.00 -21.58 -11.02
CA LEU A 114 2.03 -20.82 -12.26
C LEU A 114 2.49 -21.69 -13.45
N GLU A 115 3.55 -22.47 -13.27
CA GLU A 115 4.04 -23.40 -14.31
C GLU A 115 2.99 -24.46 -14.66
N ALA A 116 2.34 -25.04 -13.65
CA ALA A 116 1.25 -26.00 -13.85
C ALA A 116 0.04 -25.38 -14.58
N ALA A 117 -0.17 -24.07 -14.46
CA ALA A 117 -1.17 -23.31 -15.19
C ALA A 117 -0.73 -22.90 -16.62
N GLY A 118 0.50 -23.24 -17.03
CA GLY A 118 1.03 -23.02 -18.37
C GLY A 118 1.95 -21.79 -18.52
N GLU A 119 2.34 -21.13 -17.43
CA GLU A 119 3.28 -20.01 -17.48
C GLU A 119 4.71 -20.52 -17.70
N ALA A 120 5.27 -20.25 -18.89
CA ALA A 120 6.62 -20.70 -19.25
C ALA A 120 7.74 -20.02 -18.46
N ALA A 121 7.47 -18.82 -17.91
CA ALA A 121 8.39 -18.06 -17.08
C ALA A 121 7.62 -17.51 -15.87
N PRO A 122 7.44 -18.30 -14.79
CA PRO A 122 6.66 -17.87 -13.64
C PRO A 122 7.35 -16.71 -12.91
N ARG A 123 6.60 -15.62 -12.69
CA ARG A 123 7.09 -14.41 -12.01
C ARG A 123 6.35 -14.23 -10.69
N ALA A 124 6.79 -14.98 -9.69
CA ALA A 124 6.25 -14.92 -8.34
C ALA A 124 7.14 -14.05 -7.45
N GLU A 125 6.56 -12.99 -6.90
CA GLU A 125 7.22 -12.06 -6.00
C GLU A 125 6.53 -12.10 -4.63
N VAL A 126 7.14 -12.82 -3.68
CA VAL A 126 6.55 -13.06 -2.34
C VAL A 126 7.25 -12.23 -1.27
N PHE A 127 6.49 -11.57 -0.40
CA PHE A 127 7.02 -10.73 0.68
C PHE A 127 6.11 -10.73 1.91
N GLY A 128 6.65 -10.35 3.07
CA GLY A 128 5.85 -10.17 4.30
C GLY A 128 5.11 -8.82 4.31
N PRO A 129 4.12 -8.63 5.21
CA PRO A 129 3.18 -7.51 5.17
C PRO A 129 3.84 -6.14 5.34
N THR A 130 4.95 -6.07 6.06
CA THR A 130 5.68 -4.81 6.33
C THR A 130 7.12 -4.84 5.83
N THR A 131 7.47 -5.84 5.01
CA THR A 131 8.79 -5.98 4.39
C THR A 131 9.11 -4.73 3.58
N ALA A 132 10.29 -4.13 3.80
CA ALA A 132 10.75 -3.02 2.96
C ALA A 132 10.98 -3.52 1.53
N LEU A 133 10.30 -2.91 0.55
CA LEU A 133 10.29 -3.37 -0.82
C LEU A 133 11.26 -2.57 -1.70
N PRO A 134 11.98 -3.21 -2.63
CA PRO A 134 12.70 -2.51 -3.69
C PRO A 134 11.76 -1.69 -4.57
N ALA A 135 12.29 -0.67 -5.24
CA ALA A 135 11.53 0.21 -6.14
C ALA A 135 10.77 -0.56 -7.26
N TYR A 136 11.30 -1.71 -7.69
CA TYR A 136 10.61 -2.62 -8.61
C TYR A 136 9.24 -3.03 -8.06
N HIS A 137 9.20 -3.55 -6.83
CA HIS A 137 7.98 -4.07 -6.21
C HIS A 137 7.03 -2.97 -5.77
N GLU A 138 7.56 -1.83 -5.30
CA GLU A 138 6.74 -0.66 -5.00
C GLU A 138 5.99 -0.17 -6.25
N ALA A 139 6.70 -0.01 -7.39
CA ALA A 139 6.10 0.37 -8.66
C ALA A 139 5.12 -0.70 -9.19
N ALA A 140 5.47 -1.99 -9.04
CA ALA A 140 4.62 -3.11 -9.43
C ALA A 140 3.28 -3.10 -8.65
N LEU A 141 3.32 -3.02 -7.32
CA LEU A 141 2.13 -2.92 -6.45
C LEU A 141 1.30 -1.67 -6.75
N LEU A 142 1.97 -0.58 -7.13
CA LEU A 142 1.33 0.67 -7.54
C LEU A 142 0.51 0.48 -8.85
N ALA A 143 0.86 -0.43 -9.73
CA ALA A 143 0.10 -0.67 -10.96
C ALA A 143 -0.80 -1.92 -10.88
N ALA A 144 -0.66 -2.73 -9.82
CA ALA A 144 -1.27 -4.04 -9.76
C ALA A 144 -2.80 -4.02 -9.55
N THR A 145 -3.45 -5.08 -10.00
CA THR A 145 -4.84 -5.42 -9.69
C THR A 145 -4.85 -6.39 -8.51
N LEU A 146 -5.58 -6.09 -7.44
CA LEU A 146 -5.82 -7.04 -6.34
C LEU A 146 -6.69 -8.19 -6.86
N LEU A 147 -6.19 -9.42 -6.74
CA LEU A 147 -6.90 -10.64 -7.12
C LEU A 147 -7.69 -11.20 -5.94
N TRP A 148 -7.10 -11.15 -4.74
CA TRP A 148 -7.66 -11.73 -3.52
C TRP A 148 -6.97 -11.18 -2.27
N SER A 149 -7.70 -11.10 -1.15
CA SER A 149 -7.15 -10.86 0.19
C SER A 149 -7.89 -11.69 1.24
N ALA A 150 -7.19 -12.11 2.29
CA ALA A 150 -7.77 -12.86 3.42
C ALA A 150 -8.77 -12.00 4.19
N GLU A 151 -8.44 -10.73 4.37
CA GLU A 151 -9.36 -9.76 4.95
C GLU A 151 -10.41 -9.36 3.93
N PRO A 152 -11.69 -9.25 4.33
CA PRO A 152 -12.73 -8.76 3.44
C PRO A 152 -12.42 -7.33 2.97
N ALA A 153 -12.95 -6.97 1.80
CA ALA A 153 -12.86 -5.60 1.32
C ALA A 153 -13.64 -4.68 2.28
N VAL A 154 -12.92 -4.00 3.17
CA VAL A 154 -13.45 -2.89 3.96
C VAL A 154 -13.23 -1.62 3.14
N GLY A 155 -14.29 -0.85 2.92
CA GLY A 155 -14.18 0.43 2.22
C GLY A 155 -13.37 1.41 3.06
N VAL A 156 -12.27 1.92 2.50
CA VAL A 156 -11.50 3.01 3.12
C VAL A 156 -12.35 4.28 3.12
N ARG A 157 -12.44 4.93 4.28
CA ARG A 157 -13.29 6.12 4.50
C ARG A 157 -12.44 7.38 4.46
N ILE A 158 -12.93 8.41 3.79
CA ILE A 158 -12.24 9.71 3.73
C ILE A 158 -12.94 10.67 4.69
N ALA A 159 -12.20 11.16 5.68
CA ALA A 159 -12.72 12.09 6.68
C ALA A 159 -12.88 13.49 6.09
N ARG A 160 -14.01 14.13 6.40
CA ARG A 160 -14.24 15.51 5.99
C ARG A 160 -13.45 16.45 6.90
N THR A 161 -12.64 17.30 6.29
CA THR A 161 -11.94 18.37 7.02
C THR A 161 -12.88 19.55 7.28
N PHE A 162 -13.68 19.91 6.28
CA PHE A 162 -14.60 21.06 6.29
C PHE A 162 -16.05 20.58 6.24
N ASP A 163 -16.98 21.40 6.70
CA ASP A 163 -18.41 21.04 6.76
C ASP A 163 -19.14 21.24 5.43
N GLY A 164 -18.48 21.90 4.47
CA GLY A 164 -18.97 22.05 3.11
C GLY A 164 -18.17 23.12 2.36
N ALA A 165 -18.75 23.60 1.25
CA ALA A 165 -18.28 24.80 0.59
C ALA A 165 -19.39 25.81 0.32
N THR A 166 -18.99 27.06 0.28
CA THR A 166 -19.80 28.20 -0.08
C THR A 166 -20.16 28.16 -1.57
N PRO A 167 -21.16 28.95 -2.03
CA PRO A 167 -21.55 29.00 -3.43
C PRO A 167 -20.41 29.40 -4.40
N ASP A 168 -19.45 30.19 -3.93
CA ASP A 168 -18.22 30.58 -4.64
C ASP A 168 -17.11 29.50 -4.56
N GLY A 169 -17.38 28.37 -3.91
CA GLY A 169 -16.52 27.19 -3.90
C GLY A 169 -15.46 27.16 -2.79
N GLY A 170 -15.50 28.09 -1.85
CA GLY A 170 -14.59 28.13 -0.70
C GLY A 170 -15.03 27.19 0.42
N PRO A 171 -14.14 26.44 1.07
CA PRO A 171 -14.50 25.59 2.20
C PRO A 171 -14.97 26.42 3.41
N PHE A 172 -15.84 25.87 4.25
CA PHE A 172 -16.26 26.50 5.50
C PHE A 172 -16.42 25.51 6.66
N PHE A 173 -16.39 26.04 7.89
CA PHE A 173 -16.85 25.34 9.10
C PHE A 173 -18.23 25.85 9.49
N ALA A 174 -19.15 24.93 9.79
CA ALA A 174 -20.48 25.27 10.29
C ALA A 174 -20.36 25.91 11.67
N ALA A 175 -21.25 26.86 11.99
CA ALA A 175 -21.28 27.47 13.32
C ALA A 175 -21.58 26.47 14.45
N THR A 176 -22.15 25.31 14.10
CA THR A 176 -22.44 24.20 15.02
C THR A 176 -21.28 23.20 15.13
N ARG A 177 -20.15 23.44 14.45
CA ARG A 177 -18.98 22.58 14.53
C ARG A 177 -18.46 22.55 15.97
N GLU A 178 -18.34 21.35 16.51
CA GLU A 178 -17.91 21.14 17.90
C GLU A 178 -16.47 21.58 18.11
N LEU A 179 -16.18 22.02 19.35
CA LEU A 179 -14.84 22.34 19.81
C LEU A 179 -14.42 21.36 20.91
N VAL A 180 -13.22 20.78 20.77
CA VAL A 180 -12.62 19.87 21.76
C VAL A 180 -11.88 20.71 22.79
N VAL A 181 -12.63 21.23 23.77
CA VAL A 181 -12.09 22.09 24.83
C VAL A 181 -11.33 21.28 25.88
N ASP A 182 -11.72 20.02 26.11
CA ASP A 182 -11.03 19.12 27.03
C ASP A 182 -9.60 18.85 26.54
N VAL A 183 -8.63 19.07 27.43
CA VAL A 183 -7.20 19.03 27.07
C VAL A 183 -6.75 17.60 26.78
N ASP A 184 -7.22 16.64 27.58
CA ASP A 184 -6.79 15.25 27.47
C ASP A 184 -7.40 14.58 26.23
N GLU A 185 -8.67 14.85 25.95
CA GLU A 185 -9.33 14.43 24.72
C GLU A 185 -8.66 15.03 23.48
N ARG A 186 -8.40 16.34 23.50
CA ARG A 186 -7.71 17.00 22.39
C ARG A 186 -6.32 16.40 22.17
N GLN A 187 -5.56 16.14 23.23
CA GLN A 187 -4.24 15.53 23.10
C GLN A 187 -4.32 14.12 22.50
N ARG A 188 -5.25 13.27 22.97
CA ARG A 188 -5.46 11.92 22.40
C ARG A 188 -5.78 11.96 20.90
N LEU A 189 -6.65 12.89 20.49
CA LEU A 189 -7.00 13.06 19.08
C LEU A 189 -5.81 13.58 18.26
N LEU A 190 -5.02 14.52 18.79
CA LEU A 190 -3.80 15.01 18.15
C LEU A 190 -2.76 13.90 17.96
N ASP A 191 -2.59 13.06 18.97
CA ASP A 191 -1.68 11.91 18.92
C ASP A 191 -2.15 10.89 17.88
N PHE A 192 -3.45 10.58 17.85
CA PHE A 192 -4.04 9.69 16.84
C PHE A 192 -3.86 10.24 15.42
N LEU A 193 -4.30 11.48 15.16
CA LEU A 193 -4.21 12.11 13.85
C LEU A 193 -2.76 12.26 13.38
N GLY A 194 -1.85 12.50 14.33
CA GLY A 194 -0.42 12.60 14.06
C GLY A 194 0.31 11.28 13.85
N GLY A 195 -0.24 10.18 14.40
CA GLY A 195 0.33 8.83 14.28
C GLY A 195 0.09 8.16 12.93
N GLY A 196 -0.84 8.67 12.11
CA GLY A 196 -1.14 8.10 10.79
C GLY A 196 0.03 8.19 9.82
N GLU A 197 0.20 7.16 9.00
CA GLU A 197 1.22 7.13 7.94
C GLU A 197 0.84 8.12 6.84
N VAL A 198 1.79 8.92 6.34
CA VAL A 198 1.54 9.82 5.20
C VAL A 198 1.39 8.99 3.93
N VAL A 199 0.19 8.99 3.36
CA VAL A 199 -0.17 8.17 2.18
C VAL A 199 -0.22 8.97 0.90
N ALA A 200 -0.42 10.29 0.99
CA ALA A 200 -0.31 11.19 -0.14
C ALA A 200 0.31 12.52 0.30
N PRO A 201 1.62 12.73 0.09
CA PRO A 201 2.20 14.05 0.24
C PRO A 201 1.64 14.96 -0.86
N LEU A 202 1.07 16.10 -0.48
CA LEU A 202 0.44 17.02 -1.42
C LEU A 202 1.21 18.35 -1.45
N PRO A 203 1.47 18.92 -2.64
CA PRO A 203 2.21 20.17 -2.73
C PRO A 203 1.38 21.34 -2.19
N GLY A 204 2.00 22.17 -1.34
CA GLY A 204 1.46 23.46 -0.93
C GLY A 204 0.82 23.47 0.46
N THR A 205 0.09 24.55 0.72
CA THR A 205 -0.63 24.80 1.98
C THR A 205 -1.90 25.61 1.69
N LEU A 206 -2.92 25.47 2.52
CA LEU A 206 -4.14 26.28 2.45
C LEU A 206 -4.04 27.52 3.34
N ARG A 207 -4.94 28.47 3.08
CA ARG A 207 -5.23 29.58 3.99
C ARG A 207 -5.96 29.05 5.22
N ASP A 208 -5.58 29.52 6.39
CA ASP A 208 -6.34 29.29 7.62
C ASP A 208 -7.68 30.05 7.52
N LEU A 209 -8.81 29.39 7.75
CA LEU A 209 -10.13 30.01 7.63
C LEU A 209 -10.54 30.81 8.87
N ILE A 210 -9.93 30.55 10.03
CA ILE A 210 -10.31 31.12 11.33
C ILE A 210 -9.40 32.30 11.67
N ALA A 211 -8.08 32.12 11.57
CA ALA A 211 -7.10 33.19 11.70
C ALA A 211 -6.47 33.42 10.33
N PRO A 212 -7.02 34.29 9.47
CA PRO A 212 -6.94 34.24 8.00
C PRO A 212 -5.56 34.50 7.36
N VAL A 213 -4.56 33.73 7.77
CA VAL A 213 -3.16 33.71 7.36
C VAL A 213 -3.03 32.73 6.19
N SER A 214 -2.47 33.23 5.08
CA SER A 214 -2.23 32.41 3.89
C SER A 214 -1.07 31.45 4.11
N GLY A 215 -1.21 30.24 3.55
CA GLY A 215 -0.13 29.26 3.46
C GLY A 215 0.23 28.56 4.79
N ALA A 216 -0.70 28.52 5.74
CA ALA A 216 -0.45 28.00 7.09
C ALA A 216 -0.91 26.57 7.30
N VAL A 217 -1.91 26.10 6.55
CA VAL A 217 -2.57 24.81 6.79
C VAL A 217 -1.96 23.73 5.89
N PRO A 218 -1.34 22.67 6.45
CA PRO A 218 -0.82 21.55 5.66
C PRO A 218 -1.95 20.78 4.95
N VAL A 219 -1.64 20.15 3.82
CA VAL A 219 -2.62 19.43 3.00
C VAL A 219 -2.35 17.95 2.84
N ASP A 220 -1.24 17.44 3.37
CA ASP A 220 -0.89 16.02 3.28
C ASP A 220 -2.03 15.13 3.77
N LEU A 221 -2.18 13.95 3.15
CA LEU A 221 -3.14 12.95 3.59
C LEU A 221 -2.44 11.86 4.39
N ARG A 222 -3.03 11.52 5.53
CA ARG A 222 -2.61 10.44 6.42
C ARG A 222 -3.64 9.34 6.48
N SER A 223 -3.20 8.15 6.85
CA SER A 223 -4.08 7.00 7.02
C SER A 223 -3.63 6.05 8.12
N ASP A 224 -4.60 5.32 8.69
CA ASP A 224 -4.40 4.13 9.52
C ASP A 224 -4.81 2.82 8.81
N GLY A 225 -5.09 2.88 7.51
CA GLY A 225 -5.52 1.75 6.67
C GLY A 225 -7.04 1.66 6.51
N GLU A 226 -7.82 2.24 7.43
CA GLU A 226 -9.29 2.27 7.34
C GLU A 226 -9.81 3.69 7.05
N TRP A 227 -9.17 4.70 7.63
CA TRP A 227 -9.49 6.09 7.40
C TRP A 227 -8.36 6.81 6.68
N VAL A 228 -8.73 7.79 5.86
CA VAL A 228 -7.84 8.81 5.33
C VAL A 228 -8.30 10.17 5.82
N TRP A 229 -7.37 10.99 6.32
CA TRP A 229 -7.65 12.35 6.77
C TRP A 229 -6.56 13.31 6.32
N SER A 230 -6.91 14.60 6.20
CA SER A 230 -5.93 15.65 5.91
C SER A 230 -5.24 16.11 7.17
N ASP A 231 -3.95 16.47 7.07
CA ASP A 231 -3.22 17.17 8.13
C ASP A 231 -3.83 18.53 8.51
N ALA A 232 -4.70 19.08 7.66
CA ALA A 232 -5.56 20.21 8.01
C ALA A 232 -6.45 19.93 9.22
N ALA A 233 -7.00 18.71 9.37
CA ALA A 233 -7.83 18.35 10.52
C ALA A 233 -7.03 18.44 11.83
N ARG A 234 -5.78 17.96 11.82
CA ARG A 234 -4.85 18.10 12.94
C ARG A 234 -4.53 19.57 13.23
N TYR A 235 -4.25 20.36 12.20
CA TYR A 235 -3.95 21.79 12.33
C TYR A 235 -5.08 22.55 13.02
N TYR A 236 -6.32 22.37 12.56
CA TYR A 236 -7.47 23.07 13.13
C TYR A 236 -7.82 22.60 14.55
N LEU A 237 -7.63 21.31 14.84
CA LEU A 237 -7.76 20.80 16.21
C LEU A 237 -6.73 21.40 17.16
N ASP A 238 -5.47 21.47 16.76
CA ASP A 238 -4.38 22.00 17.60
C ASP A 238 -4.55 23.50 17.85
N ARG A 239 -4.79 24.26 16.77
CA ARG A 239 -4.71 25.73 16.81
C ARG A 239 -6.02 26.41 17.17
N HIS A 240 -7.15 25.77 16.85
CA HIS A 240 -8.49 26.36 16.97
C HIS A 240 -9.47 25.46 17.73
N MET A 241 -9.01 24.32 18.26
CA MET A 241 -9.81 23.33 18.98
C MET A 241 -10.98 22.75 18.17
N VAL A 242 -11.00 22.94 16.84
CA VAL A 242 -12.07 22.43 15.99
C VAL A 242 -12.02 20.91 15.98
N ALA A 243 -13.12 20.26 16.36
CA ALA A 243 -13.20 18.80 16.35
C ALA A 243 -12.96 18.25 14.93
N PRO A 244 -12.29 17.10 14.77
CA PRO A 244 -12.19 16.42 13.47
C PRO A 244 -13.55 15.84 13.05
N ASP A 245 -13.66 15.22 11.87
CA ASP A 245 -14.87 14.51 11.46
C ASP A 245 -15.41 13.63 12.61
N PRO A 246 -16.70 13.73 13.01
CA PRO A 246 -17.21 13.04 14.19
C PRO A 246 -17.04 11.51 14.13
N GLU A 247 -17.12 10.93 12.94
CA GLU A 247 -16.96 9.49 12.78
C GLU A 247 -15.48 9.08 12.89
N LEU A 248 -14.56 9.93 12.42
CA LEU A 248 -13.12 9.77 12.64
C LEU A 248 -12.77 9.95 14.13
N ALA A 249 -13.39 10.92 14.82
CA ALA A 249 -13.17 11.15 16.24
C ALA A 249 -13.59 9.92 17.07
N ARG A 250 -14.75 9.34 16.76
CA ARG A 250 -15.23 8.11 17.39
C ARG A 250 -14.29 6.94 17.11
N HIS A 251 -13.84 6.80 15.87
CA HIS A 251 -12.85 5.78 15.48
C HIS A 251 -11.53 5.91 16.25
N ALA A 252 -11.02 7.15 16.40
CA ALA A 252 -9.82 7.44 17.17
C ALA A 252 -9.98 7.11 18.66
N ALA A 253 -11.16 7.33 19.24
CA ALA A 253 -11.43 7.03 20.64
C ALA A 253 -11.48 5.53 20.95
N GLU A 254 -11.81 4.69 19.96
CA GLU A 254 -11.91 3.24 20.08
C GLU A 254 -10.56 2.52 19.89
N ARG A 255 -9.47 3.24 19.55
CA ARG A 255 -8.17 2.66 19.18
C ARG A 255 -6.98 3.24 19.96
N PRO A 256 -5.94 2.44 20.22
CA PRO A 256 -4.73 2.90 20.89
C PRO A 256 -3.83 3.81 20.03
N GLY A 257 -4.13 3.95 18.74
CA GLY A 257 -3.36 4.73 17.77
C GLY A 257 -3.19 4.00 16.43
N PRO A 258 -2.81 4.69 15.34
CA PRO A 258 -2.57 4.07 14.04
C PRO A 258 -1.37 3.12 14.08
N ALA A 259 -1.51 1.94 13.47
CA ALA A 259 -0.40 1.02 13.23
C ALA A 259 0.29 1.33 11.90
N ARG A 260 1.49 0.76 11.70
CA ARG A 260 2.18 0.82 10.40
C ARG A 260 1.33 0.10 9.35
N LEU A 261 1.16 0.72 8.19
CA LEU A 261 0.35 0.14 7.12
C LEU A 261 1.05 -1.07 6.50
N SER A 262 0.29 -2.15 6.29
CA SER A 262 0.69 -3.25 5.43
C SER A 262 0.68 -2.83 3.96
N HIS A 263 1.27 -3.65 3.08
CA HIS A 263 1.17 -3.40 1.63
C HIS A 263 -0.27 -3.49 1.12
N LEU A 264 -1.11 -4.34 1.72
CA LEU A 264 -2.54 -4.40 1.44
C LEU A 264 -3.27 -3.10 1.84
N ASP A 265 -2.98 -2.55 3.02
CA ASP A 265 -3.57 -1.29 3.48
C ASP A 265 -3.21 -0.15 2.53
N ARG A 266 -1.92 -0.01 2.18
CA ARG A 266 -1.46 1.01 1.22
C ARG A 266 -2.16 0.87 -0.14
N HIS A 267 -2.32 -0.37 -0.63
CA HIS A 267 -3.02 -0.63 -1.88
C HIS A 267 -4.48 -0.17 -1.81
N ARG A 268 -5.21 -0.54 -0.75
CA ARG A 268 -6.62 -0.17 -0.54
C ARG A 268 -6.80 1.34 -0.39
N VAL A 269 -5.96 1.98 0.43
CA VAL A 269 -5.96 3.43 0.63
C VAL A 269 -5.75 4.15 -0.69
N ARG A 270 -4.77 3.71 -1.49
CA ARG A 270 -4.53 4.31 -2.80
C ARG A 270 -5.69 4.08 -3.77
N ALA A 271 -6.29 2.89 -3.77
CA ALA A 271 -7.47 2.62 -4.60
C ALA A 271 -8.64 3.56 -4.25
N ALA A 272 -8.83 3.90 -2.96
CA ALA A 272 -9.83 4.86 -2.52
C ALA A 272 -9.49 6.33 -2.85
N LEU A 273 -8.19 6.67 -2.94
CA LEU A 273 -7.71 8.00 -3.32
C LEU A 273 -7.56 8.20 -4.82
N ALA A 274 -7.51 7.12 -5.60
CA ALA A 274 -7.52 7.21 -7.05
C ALA A 274 -8.79 7.98 -7.45
N PRO A 275 -8.70 8.93 -8.41
CA PRO A 275 -9.85 9.71 -8.81
C PRO A 275 -10.92 8.74 -9.33
N ALA A 276 -11.93 8.48 -8.50
CA ALA A 276 -13.10 7.75 -8.91
C ALA A 276 -13.69 8.53 -10.09
N ALA A 277 -14.10 7.79 -11.12
CA ALA A 277 -15.06 8.30 -12.08
C ALA A 277 -16.18 9.06 -11.32
N GLU A 278 -16.32 10.35 -11.67
CA GLU A 278 -17.32 11.32 -11.19
C GLU A 278 -17.12 11.92 -9.77
N GLY A 279 -16.76 13.24 -9.72
CA GLY A 279 -17.19 14.07 -8.58
C GLY A 279 -16.32 15.21 -8.03
N GLY A 280 -15.56 15.99 -8.82
CA GLY A 280 -15.00 17.27 -8.34
C GLY A 280 -13.95 17.19 -7.21
N PRO A 281 -13.50 18.33 -6.65
CA PRO A 281 -12.41 18.34 -5.65
C PRO A 281 -12.80 17.60 -4.36
N LEU A 282 -11.83 16.89 -3.78
CA LEU A 282 -11.92 15.93 -2.64
C LEU A 282 -12.62 16.43 -1.36
N TRP A 283 -12.95 17.72 -1.25
CA TRP A 283 -13.76 18.25 -0.16
C TRP A 283 -15.28 18.11 -0.40
N ARG A 284 -15.70 17.64 -1.57
CA ARG A 284 -17.08 17.29 -1.90
C ARG A 284 -17.32 15.79 -1.67
N ALA A 285 -17.46 15.36 -0.43
CA ALA A 285 -18.12 14.09 -0.13
C ALA A 285 -19.61 14.36 0.15
N SER A 286 -20.47 13.54 -0.45
CA SER A 286 -21.94 13.64 -0.49
C SER A 286 -22.62 13.67 0.88
#